data_AF-A0A7W0KHE6-F1
#
_entry.id   AF-A0A7W0KHE6-F1
#
_cell.length_a   1.000
_cell.length_b   1.000
_cell.length_c   1.000
_cell.angle_alpha   90.00
_cell.angle_beta   90.00
_cell.angle_gamma   90.00
#
_symmetry.space_group_name_H-M   'P 1'
#
loop_
_entity.id
_entity.type
_entity.pdbx_description
1 polymer ?
#
loop_
_entity_poly.entity_id
_entity_poly.type
_entity_poly.pdbx_seq_one_letter_code
_entity_poly.pdbx_strand_id
1 'polypeptide(L)'
;LGTRRLPEYDGAYHRDAAQYERDRARDRRLRALGWDPYSYSAITVFRTPSVILRDAECALGREHDPDRLDRWREIFAESSYSAAGKLRLRRALGIPE
;
A
#
# COMPACT_ATOMS: atom_id res chain seq x y z
N LEU A 1 -9.22 10.85 8.09
CA LEU A 1 -7.96 11.45 8.61
C LEU A 1 -8.06 12.95 8.35
N GLY A 2 -7.66 13.81 9.28
CA GLY A 2 -7.75 15.27 9.15
C GLY A 2 -6.76 15.87 8.14
N THR A 3 -6.49 15.16 7.04
CA THR A 3 -5.52 15.53 6.00
C THR A 3 -6.22 15.54 4.65
N ARG A 4 -5.68 16.30 3.70
CA ARG A 4 -6.15 16.26 2.30
C ARG A 4 -5.45 15.17 1.47
N ARG A 5 -4.66 14.30 2.12
CA ARG A 5 -3.97 13.20 1.44
C ARG A 5 -4.91 12.01 1.28
N LEU A 6 -5.01 11.49 0.06
CA LEU A 6 -5.80 10.33 -0.30
C LEU A 6 -4.85 9.16 -0.61
N PRO A 7 -4.57 8.28 0.36
CA PRO A 7 -3.76 7.09 0.11
C PRO A 7 -4.53 6.11 -0.78
N GLU A 8 -3.93 5.71 -1.90
CA GLU A 8 -4.51 4.76 -2.84
C GLU A 8 -3.60 3.56 -3.03
N TYR A 9 -4.18 2.36 -3.09
CA TYR A 9 -3.46 1.18 -3.52
C TYR A 9 -3.56 1.04 -5.04
N ASP A 10 -2.44 1.21 -5.73
CA ASP A 10 -2.32 1.02 -7.17
C ASP A 10 -1.90 -0.43 -7.46
N GLY A 11 -2.92 -1.29 -7.61
CA GLY A 11 -2.72 -2.68 -7.98
C GLY A 11 -2.09 -2.78 -9.37
N ALA A 12 -1.25 -3.80 -9.59
CA ALA A 12 -0.68 -4.05 -10.91
C ALA A 12 -1.78 -4.47 -11.90
N TYR A 13 -2.43 -3.50 -12.52
CA TYR A 13 -3.31 -3.72 -13.67
C TYR A 13 -2.44 -3.73 -14.92
N HIS A 14 -2.63 -4.73 -15.78
CA HIS A 14 -2.07 -4.72 -17.13
C HIS A 14 -2.37 -3.35 -17.75
N ARG A 15 -1.32 -2.65 -18.19
CA ARG A 15 -1.36 -1.24 -18.63
C ARG A 15 -2.33 -1.03 -19.80
N ASP A 16 -3.61 -0.95 -19.49
CA ASP A 16 -4.63 -0.46 -20.39
C ASP A 16 -4.43 1.06 -20.49
N ALA A 17 -4.09 1.53 -21.69
CA ALA A 17 -3.89 2.95 -21.95
C ALA A 17 -5.15 3.77 -21.60
N ALA A 18 -6.35 3.19 -21.78
CA ALA A 18 -7.59 3.86 -21.42
C ALA A 18 -7.74 4.01 -19.90
N GLN A 19 -7.33 3.00 -19.12
CA GLN A 19 -7.32 3.07 -17.67
C GLN A 19 -6.34 4.14 -17.18
N TYR A 20 -5.13 4.17 -17.73
CA TYR A 20 -4.13 5.17 -17.38
C TYR A 20 -4.60 6.62 -17.63
N GLU A 21 -5.32 6.87 -18.74
CA GLU A 21 -5.91 8.20 -18.98
C GLU A 21 -7.05 8.53 -18.00
N ARG A 22 -7.87 7.54 -17.62
CA ARG A 22 -8.92 7.72 -16.60
C ARG A 22 -8.32 8.08 -15.25
N ASP A 23 -7.27 7.40 -14.83
CA ASP A 23 -6.60 7.64 -13.55
C ASP A 23 -5.96 9.02 -13.53
N ARG A 24 -5.25 9.42 -14.60
CA ARG A 24 -4.73 10.79 -14.71
C ARG A 24 -5.82 11.86 -14.71
N ALA A 25 -6.96 11.61 -15.37
CA ALA A 25 -8.08 12.55 -15.37
C ALA A 25 -8.69 12.68 -13.96
N ARG A 26 -8.82 11.58 -13.22
CA ARG A 26 -9.28 11.56 -11.84
C ARG A 26 -8.32 12.32 -10.93
N ASP A 27 -7.02 12.07 -11.04
CA ASP A 27 -6.00 12.71 -10.20
C ASP A 27 -5.97 14.23 -10.41
N ARG A 28 -6.10 14.68 -11.67
CA ARG A 28 -6.23 16.12 -11.98
C ARG A 28 -7.44 16.75 -11.29
N ARG A 29 -8.60 16.08 -11.30
CA ARG A 29 -9.81 16.59 -10.63
C ARG A 29 -9.65 16.63 -9.12
N LEU A 30 -9.07 15.59 -8.52
CA LEU A 30 -8.80 15.55 -7.08
C LEU A 30 -7.87 16.69 -6.66
N ARG A 31 -6.77 16.91 -7.40
CA ARG A 31 -5.85 18.02 -7.17
C ARG A 31 -6.53 19.38 -7.33
N ALA A 32 -7.39 19.56 -8.33
CA ALA A 32 -8.17 20.80 -8.51
C ALA A 32 -9.12 21.08 -7.34
N LEU A 33 -9.61 20.04 -6.66
CA LEU A 33 -10.43 20.14 -5.45
C LEU A 33 -9.60 20.26 -4.16
N GLY A 34 -8.27 20.39 -4.27
CA GLY A 34 -7.35 20.54 -3.15
C GLY A 34 -6.94 19.23 -2.46
N TRP A 35 -7.33 18.07 -3.00
CA TRP A 35 -6.88 16.77 -2.52
C TRP A 35 -5.49 16.43 -3.07
N ASP A 36 -4.74 15.62 -2.32
CA ASP A 36 -3.44 15.07 -2.71
C ASP A 36 -3.55 13.55 -2.90
N PRO A 37 -3.84 13.07 -4.11
CA PRO A 37 -3.78 11.64 -4.43
C PRO A 37 -2.37 11.13 -4.25
N TYR A 38 -2.23 10.02 -3.52
CA TYR A 38 -0.94 9.46 -3.17
C TYR A 38 -0.97 7.94 -3.25
N SER A 39 -0.45 7.41 -4.36
CA SER A 39 -0.61 6.02 -4.74
C SER A 39 0.57 5.14 -4.30
N TYR A 40 0.27 3.92 -3.87
CA TYR A 40 1.24 2.92 -3.44
C TYR A 40 1.06 1.62 -4.22
N SER A 41 2.15 1.12 -4.79
CA SER A 41 2.16 -0.15 -5.50
C SER A 41 2.15 -1.35 -4.55
N ALA A 42 1.88 -2.54 -5.09
CA ALA A 42 2.10 -3.81 -4.38
C ALA A 42 3.53 -3.95 -3.84
N ILE A 43 4.52 -3.47 -4.60
CA ILE A 43 5.93 -3.47 -4.14
C ILE A 43 6.05 -2.59 -2.89
N THR A 44 5.43 -1.41 -2.89
CA THR A 44 5.49 -0.51 -1.73
C THR A 44 4.85 -1.14 -0.51
N VAL A 45 3.66 -1.72 -0.66
CA VAL A 45 2.92 -2.37 0.44
C VAL A 45 3.70 -3.54 1.02
N PHE A 46 4.31 -4.39 0.19
CA PHE A 46 4.91 -5.64 0.67
C PHE A 46 6.42 -5.56 0.93
N ARG A 47 7.16 -4.67 0.27
CA ARG A 47 8.62 -4.59 0.36
C ARG A 47 9.10 -3.35 1.10
N THR A 48 8.40 -2.22 0.98
CA THR A 48 8.79 -0.95 1.61
C THR A 48 7.64 -0.28 2.36
N PRO A 49 6.93 -0.99 3.25
CA PRO A 49 5.77 -0.48 3.99
C PRO A 49 6.08 0.72 4.90
N SER A 50 7.34 0.88 5.32
CA SER A 50 7.80 2.03 6.09
C SER A 50 7.64 3.37 5.35
N VAL A 51 7.64 3.35 4.00
CA VAL A 51 7.36 4.54 3.19
C VAL A 51 5.92 5.02 3.40
N ILE A 52 4.96 4.09 3.41
CA ILE A 52 3.53 4.40 3.63
C ILE A 52 3.33 5.01 5.01
N LEU A 53 3.97 4.44 6.03
CA LEU A 53 3.93 4.97 7.40
C LEU A 53 4.49 6.39 7.45
N ARG A 54 5.70 6.60 6.92
CA ARG A 54 6.35 7.92 6.89
C ARG A 54 5.50 8.97 6.15
N ASP A 55 4.88 8.59 5.04
CA ASP A 55 4.02 9.48 4.26
C ASP A 55 2.72 9.83 5.00
N ALA A 56 2.17 8.88 5.77
CA ALA A 56 1.03 9.13 6.64
C ALA A 56 1.39 10.05 7.81
N GLU A 57 2.54 9.84 8.45
CA GLU A 57 3.02 10.68 9.55
C GLU A 57 3.33 12.10 9.10
N CYS A 58 3.99 12.24 7.95
CA CYS A 58 4.22 13.52 7.30
C CYS A 58 2.91 14.27 7.02
N ALA A 59 1.90 13.58 6.46
CA ALA A 59 0.59 14.17 6.21
C ALA A 59 -0.13 14.62 7.50
N LEU A 60 0.14 13.95 8.62
CA LEU A 60 -0.43 14.24 9.93
C LEU A 60 0.40 15.24 10.75
N GLY A 61 1.54 15.70 10.25
CA GLY A 61 2.48 16.56 11.00
C GLY A 61 3.09 15.86 12.22
N ARG A 62 3.25 14.53 12.16
CA ARG A 62 3.82 13.71 13.24
C ARG A 62 5.30 13.43 12.96
N GLU A 63 6.07 13.31 14.03
CA GLU A 63 7.42 12.75 13.97
C GLU A 63 7.36 11.28 13.51
N HIS A 64 8.35 10.90 12.70
CA HIS A 64 8.47 9.54 12.17
C HIS A 64 8.88 8.57 13.28
N ASP A 65 8.07 7.54 13.49
CA ASP A 65 8.29 6.52 14.51
C ASP A 65 8.18 5.14 13.85
N PRO A 66 9.33 4.48 13.55
CA PRO A 66 9.34 3.24 12.79
C PRO A 66 8.69 2.06 13.54
N ASP A 67 8.63 2.12 14.87
CA ASP A 67 8.10 1.04 15.72
C ASP A 67 6.58 0.92 15.59
N ARG A 68 5.90 1.97 15.11
CA ARG A 68 4.47 1.93 14.77
C ARG A 68 4.14 0.94 13.65
N LEU A 69 5.15 0.48 12.92
CA LEU A 69 4.99 -0.53 11.89
C LEU A 69 4.95 -1.95 12.45
N ASP A 70 5.34 -2.18 13.71
CA ASP A 70 5.53 -3.53 14.26
C ASP A 70 4.25 -4.35 14.24
N ARG A 71 3.12 -3.75 14.67
CA ARG A 71 1.81 -4.41 14.59
C ARG A 71 1.44 -4.82 13.16
N TRP A 72 1.79 -3.99 12.18
CA TRP A 72 1.55 -4.35 10.78
C TRP A 72 2.47 -5.50 10.33
N ARG A 73 3.74 -5.53 10.79
CA ARG A 73 4.69 -6.62 10.48
C ARG A 73 4.21 -7.94 11.06
N GLU A 74 3.66 -7.94 12.27
CA GLU A 74 3.06 -9.12 12.91
C GLU A 74 1.91 -9.69 12.06
N ILE A 75 0.94 -8.85 11.69
CA ILE A 75 -0.17 -9.24 10.81
C ILE A 75 0.35 -9.76 9.46
N PHE A 76 1.35 -9.08 8.89
CA PHE A 76 1.93 -9.48 7.61
C PHE A 76 2.61 -10.86 7.69
N ALA A 77 3.34 -11.14 8.77
CA ALA A 77 4.00 -12.42 9.01
C ALA A 77 3.01 -13.59 9.13
N GLU A 78 1.79 -13.32 9.59
CA GLU A 78 0.72 -14.30 9.66
C GLU A 78 0.00 -14.51 8.32
N SER A 79 0.02 -13.50 7.45
CA SER A 79 -0.64 -13.55 6.14
C SER A 79 0.01 -14.50 5.13
N SER A 80 -0.77 -14.94 4.13
CA SER A 80 -0.31 -15.71 2.96
C SER A 80 0.57 -14.91 1.99
N TYR A 81 0.84 -13.63 2.27
CA TYR A 81 1.78 -12.81 1.49
C TYR A 81 3.22 -12.90 2.02
N SER A 82 3.42 -13.36 3.25
CA SER A 82 4.75 -13.65 3.79
C SER A 82 5.30 -14.99 3.30
N ALA A 83 6.62 -15.19 3.34
CA ALA A 83 7.24 -16.48 3.03
C ALA A 83 6.74 -17.59 3.97
N ALA A 84 6.68 -17.30 5.28
CA ALA A 84 6.20 -18.23 6.29
C ALA A 84 4.72 -18.59 6.08
N GLY A 85 3.86 -17.62 5.78
CA GLY A 85 2.45 -17.86 5.50
C GLY A 85 2.20 -18.61 4.20
N LYS A 86 2.99 -18.35 3.15
CA LYS A 86 2.95 -19.17 1.92
C LYS A 86 3.31 -20.62 2.20
N LEU A 87 4.33 -20.86 3.02
CA LEU A 87 4.70 -22.22 3.41
C LEU A 87 3.59 -22.91 4.22
N ARG A 88 2.98 -22.21 5.20
CA ARG A 88 1.83 -22.73 5.95
C ARG A 88 0.66 -23.08 5.03
N LEU A 89 0.34 -22.20 4.06
CA LEU A 89 -0.72 -22.42 3.09
C LEU A 89 -0.42 -23.62 2.18
N ARG A 90 0.80 -23.73 1.63
CA ARG A 90 1.21 -24.87 0.79
C ARG A 90 1.06 -26.19 1.54
N ARG A 91 1.51 -26.25 2.80
CA ARG A 91 1.36 -27.43 3.66
C ARG A 91 -0.11 -27.79 3.89
N ALA A 92 -0.95 -26.80 4.22
CA ALA A 92 -2.38 -27.01 4.42
C ALA A 92 -3.10 -27.53 3.15
N LEU A 93 -2.61 -27.16 1.97
CA LEU A 93 -3.14 -27.59 0.68
C LEU A 93 -2.47 -28.86 0.12
N GLY A 94 -1.50 -29.45 0.82
CA GLY A 94 -0.78 -30.64 0.35
C GLY A 94 0.10 -30.41 -0.88
N ILE A 95 0.56 -29.18 -1.12
CA ILE A 95 1.41 -28.85 -2.27
C ILE A 95 2.88 -29.13 -1.92
N PRO A 96 3.59 -30.02 -2.65
CA PRO A 96 5.00 -30.33 -2.39
C PRO A 96 5.92 -29.13 -2.61
N GLU A 97 7.05 -29.09 -1.89
CA GLU A 97 7.98 -27.94 -1.81
C GLU A 97 8.54 -27.50 -3.16
#